data_AF-A0A852VLM1-F1
#
_entry.id   AF-A0A852VLM1-F1
#
_cell.length_a   1.000
_cell.length_b   1.000
_cell.length_c   1.000
_cell.angle_alpha   90.00
_cell.angle_beta   90.00
_cell.angle_gamma   90.00
#
_symmetry.space_group_name_H-M   'P 1'
#
loop_
_entity.id
_entity.type
_entity.pdbx_description
1 polymer ?
#
loop_
_entity_poly.entity_id
_entity_poly.type
_entity_poly.pdbx_seq_one_letter_code
_entity_poly.pdbx_strand_id
1 'polypeptide(L)'
;MTTKKATAKKSVSKKTASKKTAAKKAPAKKAAKKGSGRKYSPSASQNVETEMHEMKKGTLKSGRSGKKVTNPKQAIAIGLSEARRAGKKVPPPPKKG
;
A
#
# COMPACT_ATOMS: atom_id res chain seq x y z
N MET A 1 -48.22 -6.19 -46.41
CA MET A 1 -47.12 -7.18 -46.33
C MET A 1 -46.79 -7.46 -44.87
N THR A 2 -47.45 -8.48 -44.32
CA THR A 2 -46.99 -9.48 -43.34
C THR A 2 -45.80 -9.20 -42.39
N THR A 3 -46.16 -9.14 -41.10
CA THR A 3 -45.60 -9.88 -39.93
C THR A 3 -44.12 -9.79 -39.50
N LYS A 4 -43.95 -9.21 -38.30
CA LYS A 4 -43.23 -9.74 -37.11
C LYS A 4 -42.05 -10.69 -37.35
N LYS A 5 -40.84 -10.21 -37.01
CA LYS A 5 -39.67 -11.05 -36.74
C LYS A 5 -39.80 -11.71 -35.36
N ALA A 6 -40.07 -13.02 -35.38
CA ALA A 6 -40.15 -13.87 -34.21
C ALA A 6 -38.75 -14.28 -33.69
N THR A 7 -38.57 -14.11 -32.38
CA THR A 7 -37.94 -15.03 -31.42
C THR A 7 -37.02 -16.15 -31.93
N ALA A 8 -35.77 -16.13 -31.45
CA ALA A 8 -35.04 -17.36 -31.10
C ALA A 8 -34.42 -17.17 -29.71
N LYS A 9 -35.16 -17.65 -28.70
CA LYS A 9 -34.75 -17.69 -27.31
C LYS A 9 -33.69 -18.76 -27.13
N LYS A 10 -32.52 -18.33 -26.64
CA LYS A 10 -31.42 -19.15 -26.15
C LYS A 10 -31.90 -20.00 -24.97
N SER A 11 -31.89 -21.32 -25.20
CA SER A 11 -31.73 -22.43 -24.24
C SER A 11 -32.02 -22.15 -22.76
N VAL A 12 -33.18 -22.65 -22.35
CA VAL A 12 -33.48 -23.08 -20.98
C VAL A 12 -32.48 -24.12 -20.52
N SER A 13 -31.77 -23.83 -19.43
CA SER A 13 -31.04 -24.83 -18.65
C SER A 13 -30.95 -24.39 -17.18
N LYS A 14 -31.89 -24.93 -16.41
CA LYS A 14 -31.73 -25.38 -15.01
C LYS A 14 -31.26 -24.37 -13.95
N LYS A 15 -32.27 -23.84 -13.26
CA LYS A 15 -32.37 -23.63 -11.81
C LYS A 15 -31.62 -24.71 -11.00
N THR A 16 -30.60 -24.33 -10.24
CA THR A 16 -30.30 -24.88 -8.90
C THR A 16 -29.73 -23.79 -8.01
N ALA A 17 -30.47 -23.47 -6.95
CA ALA A 17 -29.97 -22.71 -5.83
C ALA A 17 -28.81 -23.48 -5.17
N SER A 18 -27.65 -22.86 -5.00
CA SER A 18 -26.73 -23.28 -3.95
C SER A 18 -25.71 -22.20 -3.58
N LYS A 19 -25.64 -21.97 -2.26
CA LYS A 19 -24.48 -21.50 -1.50
C LYS A 19 -23.98 -20.07 -1.72
N LYS A 20 -24.60 -19.19 -0.96
CA LYS A 20 -23.95 -18.35 0.06
C LYS A 20 -22.63 -19.00 0.57
N THR A 21 -21.48 -18.53 0.09
CA THR A 21 -20.20 -18.72 0.77
C THR A 21 -19.51 -17.38 0.91
N ALA A 22 -19.44 -16.94 2.16
CA ALA A 22 -18.75 -15.78 2.64
C ALA A 22 -17.42 -15.54 1.90
N ALA A 23 -17.25 -14.32 1.41
CA ALA A 23 -15.95 -13.81 1.00
C ALA A 23 -14.97 -14.07 2.15
N LYS A 24 -14.01 -14.98 1.91
CA LYS A 24 -12.92 -15.31 2.82
C LYS A 24 -12.15 -14.02 3.14
N LYS A 25 -12.44 -13.47 4.31
CA LYS A 25 -11.60 -12.50 5.03
C LYS A 25 -10.21 -13.13 5.17
N ALA A 26 -9.22 -12.56 4.50
CA ALA A 26 -7.83 -13.02 4.58
C ALA A 26 -7.34 -13.02 6.04
N PRO A 27 -6.78 -14.12 6.57
CA PRO A 27 -6.13 -14.10 7.87
C PRO A 27 -4.65 -13.76 7.66
N ALA A 28 -4.33 -12.47 7.59
CA ALA A 28 -2.93 -12.02 7.61
C ALA A 28 -2.65 -11.17 8.85
N LYS A 29 -2.94 -11.70 10.05
CA LYS A 29 -2.24 -11.28 11.27
C LYS A 29 -1.24 -12.36 11.66
N LYS A 30 -0.11 -12.39 10.93
CA LYS A 30 1.09 -13.10 11.39
C LYS A 30 1.54 -12.44 12.69
N ALA A 31 1.49 -13.21 13.76
CA ALA A 31 2.01 -12.86 15.07
C ALA A 31 3.44 -12.31 14.96
N ALA A 32 3.65 -11.08 15.43
CA ALA A 32 4.98 -10.52 15.58
C ALA A 32 5.67 -11.22 16.75
N LYS A 33 6.48 -12.25 16.47
CA LYS A 33 7.41 -12.85 17.43
C LYS A 33 8.29 -11.73 18.02
N LYS A 34 8.16 -11.54 19.33
CA LYS A 34 9.00 -10.68 20.18
C LYS A 34 10.37 -11.34 20.33
N GLY A 35 11.25 -11.14 19.35
CA GLY A 35 12.67 -11.49 19.42
C GLY A 35 13.49 -10.26 19.05
N SER A 36 14.37 -9.80 19.94
CA SER A 36 15.35 -8.71 19.75
C SER A 36 14.90 -7.64 18.74
N GLY A 37 13.98 -6.77 19.18
CA GLY A 37 13.19 -5.95 18.27
C GLY A 37 14.02 -4.90 17.52
N ARG A 38 14.06 -4.98 16.19
CA ARG A 38 14.60 -3.93 15.32
C ARG A 38 14.10 -2.54 15.77
N LYS A 39 15.00 -1.55 15.76
CA LYS A 39 14.68 -0.15 16.11
C LYS A 39 13.59 0.42 15.21
N TYR A 40 13.63 0.04 13.93
CA TYR A 40 12.64 0.41 12.91
C TYR A 40 11.78 -0.79 12.53
N SER A 41 10.51 -0.56 12.26
CA SER A 41 9.63 -1.56 11.64
C SER A 41 10.03 -1.83 10.18
N PRO A 42 9.78 -3.03 9.64
CA PRO A 42 10.01 -3.33 8.22
C PRO A 42 9.30 -2.34 7.28
N SER A 43 8.10 -1.92 7.65
CA SER A 43 7.31 -0.95 6.89
C SER A 43 7.90 0.46 6.91
N ALA A 44 8.67 0.84 7.93
CA ALA A 44 9.40 2.11 7.95
C ALA A 44 10.64 2.03 7.03
N SER A 45 11.35 0.90 7.03
CA SER A 45 12.47 0.65 6.11
C SER A 45 12.02 0.68 4.64
N GLN A 46 10.86 0.09 4.32
CA GLN A 46 10.30 0.13 2.97
C GLN A 46 10.02 1.53 2.47
N ASN A 47 9.47 2.43 3.31
CA ASN A 47 9.27 3.82 2.92
C ASN A 47 10.59 4.51 2.56
N VAL A 48 11.61 4.34 3.41
CA VAL A 48 12.94 4.91 3.13
C VAL A 48 13.52 4.36 1.83
N GLU A 49 13.32 3.07 1.54
CA GLU A 49 13.76 2.47 0.29
C GLU A 49 13.05 3.06 -0.93
N THR A 50 11.72 3.22 -0.88
CA THR A 50 10.93 3.86 -1.94
C THR A 50 11.40 5.29 -2.21
N GLU A 51 11.54 6.10 -1.15
CA GLU A 51 12.02 7.48 -1.24
C GLU A 51 13.43 7.56 -1.82
N MET A 52 14.31 6.67 -1.40
CA MET A 52 15.67 6.57 -1.95
C MET A 52 15.66 6.18 -3.44
N HIS A 53 14.75 5.31 -3.86
CA HIS A 53 14.59 4.95 -5.27
C HIS A 53 14.08 6.15 -6.10
N GLU A 54 13.12 6.90 -5.60
CA GLU A 54 12.62 8.11 -6.25
C GLU A 54 13.67 9.22 -6.32
N MET A 55 14.49 9.35 -5.28
CA MET A 55 15.63 10.26 -5.29
C MET A 55 16.66 9.85 -6.35
N LYS A 56 17.02 8.56 -6.43
CA LYS A 56 17.94 8.05 -7.47
C LYS A 56 17.39 8.25 -8.88
N LYS A 57 16.07 8.21 -9.05
CA LYS A 57 15.37 8.51 -10.31
C LYS A 57 15.26 10.02 -10.59
N GLY A 58 15.57 10.88 -9.62
CA GLY A 58 15.44 12.33 -9.74
C GLY A 58 13.99 12.84 -9.73
N THR A 59 13.05 12.03 -9.25
CA THR A 59 11.62 12.35 -9.16
C THR A 59 11.22 12.87 -7.79
N LEU A 60 11.99 12.54 -6.75
CA LEU A 60 11.69 12.98 -5.39
C LEU A 60 11.77 14.51 -5.25
N LYS A 61 10.72 15.13 -4.71
CA LYS A 61 10.62 16.56 -4.46
C LYS A 61 10.39 16.85 -2.98
N SER A 62 10.94 17.97 -2.54
CA SER A 62 10.70 18.52 -1.20
C SER A 62 9.32 19.17 -1.14
N GLY A 63 8.63 19.01 0.00
CA GLY A 63 7.24 19.47 0.15
C GLY A 63 7.05 20.99 -0.03
N ARG A 64 7.65 21.79 0.86
CA ARG A 64 7.37 23.25 0.93
C ARG A 64 7.88 24.05 -0.27
N SER A 65 9.00 23.64 -0.86
CA SER A 65 9.69 24.39 -1.92
C SER A 65 9.63 23.72 -3.29
N GLY A 66 9.11 22.49 -3.39
CA GLY A 66 9.00 21.74 -4.66
C GLY A 66 10.35 21.38 -5.30
N LYS A 67 11.48 21.73 -4.66
CA LYS A 67 12.83 21.47 -5.17
C LYS A 67 13.11 19.98 -5.18
N LYS A 68 13.80 19.51 -6.21
CA LYS A 68 14.27 18.11 -6.29
C LYS A 68 15.21 17.81 -5.13
N VAL A 69 15.05 16.62 -4.54
CA VAL A 69 15.94 16.16 -3.48
C VAL A 69 17.20 15.60 -4.11
N THR A 70 18.34 16.20 -3.78
CA THR A 70 19.66 15.77 -4.28
C THR A 70 20.46 14.98 -3.24
N ASN A 71 20.10 15.10 -1.96
CA ASN A 71 20.86 14.52 -0.86
C ASN A 71 20.17 13.25 -0.30
N PRO A 72 20.87 12.10 -0.22
CA PRO A 72 20.39 10.88 0.42
C PRO A 72 19.86 11.07 1.84
N LYS A 73 20.52 11.93 2.64
CA LYS A 73 20.10 12.21 4.02
C LYS A 73 18.69 12.81 4.06
N GLN A 74 18.37 13.66 3.09
CA GLN A 74 17.07 14.31 3.00
C GLN A 74 15.99 13.31 2.56
N ALA A 75 16.27 12.42 1.61
CA ALA A 75 15.34 11.35 1.22
C ALA A 75 15.03 10.42 2.41
N ILE A 76 16.05 10.03 3.18
CA ILE A 76 15.86 9.24 4.41
C ILE A 76 14.99 10.01 5.41
N ALA A 77 15.23 11.32 5.59
CA ALA A 77 14.44 12.14 6.50
C ALA A 77 12.97 12.24 6.08
N ILE A 78 12.70 12.34 4.77
CA ILE A 78 11.34 12.32 4.22
C ILE A 78 10.69 10.96 4.54
N GLY A 79 11.32 9.84 4.16
CA GLY A 79 10.77 8.50 4.40
C GLY A 79 10.53 8.19 5.88
N LEU A 80 11.42 8.62 6.78
CA LEU A 80 11.21 8.50 8.22
C LEU A 80 10.08 9.40 8.74
N SER A 81 9.91 10.60 8.18
CA SER A 81 8.82 11.51 8.55
C SER A 81 7.47 10.96 8.11
N GLU A 82 7.39 10.37 6.91
CA GLU A 82 6.20 9.66 6.46
C GLU A 82 5.87 8.45 7.32
N ALA A 83 6.89 7.66 7.66
CA ALA A 83 6.71 6.50 8.53
C ALA A 83 6.16 6.91 9.91
N ARG A 84 6.63 8.02 10.47
CA ARG A 84 6.09 8.59 11.71
C ARG A 84 4.63 9.04 11.55
N ARG A 85 4.32 9.78 10.47
CA ARG A 85 2.94 10.22 10.17
C ARG A 85 1.98 9.03 10.00
N ALA A 86 2.46 7.93 9.44
CA ALA A 86 1.71 6.69 9.27
C ALA A 86 1.61 5.84 10.56
N GLY A 87 2.15 6.29 11.69
CA GLY A 87 2.11 5.56 12.96
C GLY A 87 2.99 4.30 12.99
N LYS A 88 3.97 4.18 12.08
CA LYS A 88 4.89 3.04 12.04
C LYS A 88 5.90 3.13 13.20
N LYS A 89 6.45 1.98 13.61
CA LYS A 89 7.49 1.93 14.65
C LYS A 89 8.77 2.61 14.14
N VAL A 90 9.04 3.79 14.65
CA VAL A 90 10.23 4.61 14.39
C VAL A 90 10.71 5.18 15.74
N PRO A 91 12.02 5.22 16.01
CA PRO A 91 12.56 5.86 17.21
C PRO A 91 12.17 7.35 17.31
N PRO A 92 12.01 7.85 18.54
CA PRO A 92 11.78 9.26 18.77
C PRO A 92 12.96 10.08 18.22
N PRO A 93 12.72 11.32 17.77
CA PRO A 93 13.82 12.21 17.44
C PRO A 93 14.69 12.43 18.69
N PRO A 94 16.00 12.65 18.51
CA PRO A 94 16.86 13.04 19.63
C PRO A 94 16.31 14.31 20.28
N LYS A 95 16.44 14.43 21.61
CA LYS A 95 16.15 15.68 22.31
C LYS A 95 17.05 16.75 21.70
N LYS A 96 16.45 17.83 21.17
CA LYS A 96 17.21 19.00 20.78
C LYS A 96 17.74 19.62 22.07
N GLY A 97 19.06 19.62 22.22
CA GLY A 97 19.77 20.40 23.24
C GLY A 97 19.92 21.83 22.79
#